data_AF-A0A9P6H3L8-F1
#
_entry.id   AF-A0A9P6H3L8-F1
#
_cell.length_a   1.000
_cell.length_b   1.000
_cell.length_c   1.000
_cell.angle_alpha   90.00
_cell.angle_beta   90.00
_cell.angle_gamma   90.00
#
_symmetry.space_group_name_H-M   'P 1'
#
loop_
_entity.id
_entity.type
_entity.pdbx_description
1 polymer ?
#
loop_
_entity_poly.entity_id
_entity_poly.type
_entity_poly.pdbx_seq_one_letter_code
_entity_poly.pdbx_strand_id
1 'polypeptide(L)'
;WLKAYLNLDDRRPTWAFFADALICRDAAPSQKIDADPEARVMPIIQTWETRSRNSTLPEDLKMMLKTAKEFNVKLNAANPSKRVRETLPLWYHVKSDQSAKKLYKTRPAKCLRKKHHVKLVEDATNLLGSVSENHQPIAGCTCETCKKLRMGEKCPHPHECITTLASLIYKIEPKWNPNTETVTQPPNATGEDRRTEDEEERIFDKNNKTTELKDTIKIFGTNENKTNEPRTPPPQHTNAQETTTTVYTDGACNNNGEETTAAGSGMWYGHNDPRNHSVRLNHKNQSNQTGELTAILLAVKRQPRNQDLRIITD
;
A
#
# COMPACT_ATOMS: atom_id res chain seq x y z
N TRP A 1 4.23 12.77 16.23
CA TRP A 1 5.18 11.65 16.14
C TRP A 1 4.82 10.67 15.04
N LEU A 2 3.72 9.91 15.14
CA LEU A 2 3.39 8.86 14.15
C LEU A 2 3.27 9.38 12.70
N LYS A 3 2.54 10.48 12.46
CA LYS A 3 2.42 11.09 11.11
C LYS A 3 3.78 11.40 10.47
N ALA A 4 4.70 11.98 11.26
CA ALA A 4 6.04 12.32 10.78
C ALA A 4 6.92 11.08 10.59
N TYR A 5 6.79 10.07 11.46
CA TYR A 5 7.49 8.78 11.33
C TYR A 5 7.09 8.01 10.05
N LEU A 6 5.81 8.07 9.70
CA LEU A 6 5.21 7.46 8.52
C LEU A 6 5.47 8.22 7.22
N ASN A 7 6.16 9.35 7.29
CA ASN A 7 6.59 10.02 6.09
C ASN A 7 7.80 9.26 5.52
N LEU A 8 7.62 8.55 4.42
CA LEU A 8 8.62 7.66 3.81
C LEU A 8 9.24 8.26 2.55
N ASP A 9 9.20 9.60 2.43
CA ASP A 9 9.85 10.38 1.37
C ASP A 9 11.05 11.18 1.90
N ASP A 10 11.60 12.08 1.08
CA ASP A 10 12.76 12.91 1.42
C ASP A 10 12.52 13.87 2.59
N ARG A 11 11.26 14.07 3.00
CA ARG A 11 10.89 14.86 4.18
C ARG A 11 10.77 13.98 5.44
N ARG A 12 11.27 12.74 5.40
CA ARG A 12 11.36 11.87 6.58
C ARG A 12 12.31 12.48 7.61
N PRO A 13 11.86 12.73 8.85
CA PRO A 13 12.69 13.40 9.82
C PRO A 13 13.85 12.51 10.29
N THR A 14 15.02 13.10 10.54
CA THR A 14 16.24 12.38 10.92
C THR A 14 16.06 11.46 12.13
N TRP A 15 15.27 11.89 13.14
CA TRP A 15 14.98 11.08 14.33
C TRP A 15 14.26 9.76 13.99
N ALA A 16 13.52 9.68 12.88
CA ALA A 16 12.81 8.46 12.48
C ALA A 16 13.79 7.34 12.11
N PHE A 17 14.97 7.65 11.58
CA PHE A 17 16.01 6.65 11.30
C PHE A 17 16.60 6.08 12.60
N PHE A 18 16.77 6.92 13.63
CA PHE A 18 17.15 6.45 14.97
C PHE A 18 16.04 5.60 15.60
N ALA A 19 14.77 6.02 15.43
CA ALA A 19 13.62 5.25 15.88
C ALA A 19 13.57 3.87 15.21
N ASP A 20 13.74 3.79 13.88
CA ASP A 20 13.81 2.52 13.14
C ASP A 20 14.88 1.59 13.74
N ALA A 21 16.08 2.10 14.03
CA ALA A 21 17.16 1.32 14.62
C ALA A 21 16.81 0.78 16.02
N LEU A 22 16.21 1.61 16.89
CA LEU A 22 15.77 1.20 18.22
C LEU A 22 14.65 0.15 18.14
N ILE A 23 13.64 0.41 17.29
CA ILE A 23 12.49 -0.48 17.06
C ILE A 23 12.95 -1.83 16.52
N CYS A 24 13.91 -1.84 15.58
CA CYS A 24 14.52 -3.06 15.07
C CYS A 24 15.20 -3.85 16.19
N ARG A 25 15.97 -3.22 17.08
CA ARG A 25 16.64 -3.90 18.21
C ARG A 25 15.65 -4.51 19.20
N ASP A 26 14.47 -3.90 19.38
CA ASP A 26 13.43 -4.35 20.31
C ASP A 26 12.50 -5.45 19.75
N ALA A 27 12.86 -6.13 18.66
CA ALA A 27 12.02 -7.20 18.10
C ALA A 27 11.75 -8.35 19.11
N ALA A 28 10.56 -8.95 19.01
CA ALA A 28 10.07 -9.98 19.91
C ALA A 28 10.88 -11.31 19.84
N PRO A 29 11.30 -11.90 20.98
CA PRO A 29 12.07 -13.14 21.02
C PRO A 29 11.35 -14.34 20.41
N SER A 30 10.04 -14.44 20.58
CA SER A 30 9.21 -15.56 20.10
C SER A 30 9.19 -15.66 18.58
N GLN A 31 9.48 -14.55 17.90
CA GLN A 31 9.61 -14.58 16.45
C GLN A 31 10.88 -15.28 15.99
N LYS A 32 11.85 -15.59 16.90
CA LYS A 32 13.13 -16.32 16.66
C LYS A 32 13.51 -16.30 15.19
N ILE A 33 13.55 -15.08 14.67
CA ILE A 33 14.22 -14.74 13.45
C ILE A 33 15.65 -14.83 13.89
N ASP A 34 16.37 -15.86 13.45
CA ASP A 34 17.79 -15.96 13.76
C ASP A 34 18.49 -14.74 13.16
N ALA A 35 18.61 -13.72 13.99
CA ALA A 35 19.74 -12.82 14.14
C ALA A 35 20.23 -12.12 12.88
N ASP A 36 19.33 -11.62 12.05
CA ASP A 36 19.72 -10.63 11.04
C ASP A 36 19.02 -9.28 11.29
N PRO A 37 19.58 -8.43 12.18
CA PRO A 37 19.19 -7.03 12.27
C PRO A 37 19.10 -6.34 10.90
N GLU A 38 19.91 -6.74 9.92
CA GLU A 38 19.95 -6.13 8.59
C GLU A 38 18.71 -6.43 7.75
N ALA A 39 17.92 -7.45 8.12
CA ALA A 39 16.65 -7.78 7.45
C ALA A 39 15.46 -6.97 7.99
N ARG A 40 15.62 -6.26 9.10
CA ARG A 40 14.56 -5.46 9.74
C ARG A 40 14.70 -4.01 9.32
N VAL A 41 13.59 -3.43 8.88
CA VAL A 41 13.47 -2.03 8.47
C VAL A 41 12.44 -1.35 9.36
N MET A 42 11.17 -1.74 9.24
CA MET A 42 10.11 -1.22 10.10
C MET A 42 8.92 -2.21 10.19
N PRO A 43 8.28 -2.33 11.36
CA PRO A 43 7.21 -3.30 11.59
C PRO A 43 5.90 -2.96 10.86
N ILE A 44 5.75 -1.75 10.32
CA ILE A 44 4.52 -1.32 9.61
C ILE A 44 4.45 -1.91 8.20
N ILE A 45 5.60 -2.12 7.55
CA ILE A 45 5.71 -2.69 6.19
C ILE A 45 6.33 -4.10 6.20
N GLN A 46 6.44 -4.72 7.37
CA GLN A 46 6.95 -6.08 7.56
C GLN A 46 6.08 -6.87 8.55
N THR A 47 6.27 -8.20 8.60
CA THR A 47 5.47 -9.14 9.42
C THR A 47 6.02 -9.41 10.82
N TRP A 48 7.09 -8.71 11.23
CA TRP A 48 7.68 -8.86 12.56
C TRP A 48 7.15 -7.81 13.54
N GLU A 49 7.24 -8.08 14.83
CA GLU A 49 6.72 -7.22 15.90
C GLU A 49 7.78 -6.91 16.97
N THR A 50 7.59 -5.79 17.68
CA THR A 50 8.36 -5.43 18.86
C THR A 50 7.92 -6.22 20.08
N ARG A 51 8.72 -6.19 21.15
CA ARG A 51 8.38 -6.81 22.43
C ARG A 51 7.14 -6.14 23.04
N SER A 52 6.15 -6.94 23.39
CA SER A 52 5.01 -6.46 24.18
C SER A 52 5.31 -6.34 25.67
N ARG A 53 6.17 -7.22 26.20
CA ARG A 53 6.61 -7.22 27.61
C ARG A 53 8.10 -6.95 27.69
N ASN A 54 8.53 -6.17 28.69
CA ASN A 54 9.94 -5.81 28.91
C ASN A 54 10.58 -5.15 27.68
N SER A 55 9.81 -4.36 26.94
CA SER A 55 10.34 -3.56 25.83
C SER A 55 11.31 -2.50 26.37
N THR A 56 12.45 -2.42 25.71
CA THR A 56 13.53 -1.47 26.00
C THR A 56 13.33 -0.13 25.28
N LEU A 57 12.25 0.02 24.50
CA LEU A 57 11.97 1.25 23.79
C LEU A 57 11.63 2.40 24.76
N PRO A 58 12.04 3.65 24.43
CA PRO A 58 11.52 4.85 25.07
C PRO A 58 9.99 4.92 25.01
N GLU A 59 9.38 5.58 25.99
CA GLU A 59 7.92 5.63 26.12
C GLU A 59 7.24 6.27 24.90
N ASP A 60 7.86 7.30 24.31
CA ASP A 60 7.34 7.94 23.09
C ASP A 60 7.22 6.96 21.91
N LEU A 61 8.21 6.07 21.73
CA LEU A 61 8.18 5.07 20.66
C LEU A 61 7.15 3.97 20.94
N LYS A 62 7.01 3.57 22.21
CA LYS A 62 5.96 2.62 22.64
C LYS A 62 4.58 3.19 22.36
N MET A 63 4.33 4.43 22.75
CA MET A 63 3.08 5.14 22.50
C MET A 63 2.83 5.27 20.99
N MET A 64 3.83 5.68 20.20
CA MET A 64 3.73 5.78 18.75
C MET A 64 3.32 4.46 18.09
N LEU A 65 3.96 3.34 18.45
CA LEU A 65 3.62 2.02 17.92
C LEU A 65 2.25 1.52 18.40
N LYS A 66 1.87 1.83 19.65
CA LYS A 66 0.55 1.53 20.19
C LYS A 66 -0.53 2.28 19.42
N THR A 67 -0.35 3.58 19.18
CA THR A 67 -1.24 4.40 18.35
C THR A 67 -1.34 3.82 16.94
N ALA A 68 -0.23 3.40 16.32
CA ALA A 68 -0.27 2.76 15.01
C ALA A 68 -1.15 1.49 14.99
N LYS A 69 -1.09 0.67 16.04
CA LYS A 69 -1.94 -0.53 16.20
C LYS A 69 -3.41 -0.16 16.43
N GLU A 70 -3.68 0.80 17.31
CA GLU A 70 -5.03 1.27 17.66
C GLU A 70 -5.78 1.84 16.43
N PHE A 71 -5.09 2.65 15.63
CA PHE A 71 -5.62 3.20 14.39
C PHE A 71 -5.50 2.26 13.19
N ASN A 72 -5.10 1.00 13.40
CA ASN A 72 -4.93 -0.03 12.37
C ASN A 72 -4.14 0.45 11.14
N VAL A 73 -3.00 1.10 11.40
CA VAL A 73 -2.10 1.60 10.35
C VAL A 73 -1.51 0.44 9.57
N LYS A 74 -1.76 0.40 8.26
CA LYS A 74 -1.39 -0.72 7.39
C LYS A 74 -0.94 -0.25 6.01
N LEU A 75 -0.10 -1.07 5.38
CA LEU A 75 0.20 -0.99 3.96
C LEU A 75 -1.03 -1.42 3.14
N ASN A 76 -1.68 -0.48 2.47
CA ASN A 76 -2.79 -0.70 1.55
C ASN A 76 -2.80 0.30 0.40
N ALA A 77 -2.68 -0.21 -0.83
CA ALA A 77 -2.84 0.54 -2.06
C ALA A 77 -3.84 -0.18 -2.96
N ALA A 78 -4.65 0.60 -3.68
CA ALA A 78 -5.57 0.07 -4.69
C ALA A 78 -4.80 -0.42 -5.91
N ASN A 79 -3.90 0.41 -6.45
CA ASN A 79 -3.08 0.11 -7.63
C ASN A 79 -1.62 0.55 -7.40
N PRO A 80 -0.79 -0.22 -6.65
CA PRO A 80 0.59 0.15 -6.42
C PRO A 80 1.41 0.02 -7.71
N SER A 81 2.18 1.07 -8.04
CA SER A 81 3.12 1.07 -9.16
C SER A 81 4.22 0.02 -8.97
N LYS A 82 4.89 -0.37 -10.07
CA LYS A 82 6.05 -1.28 -10.02
C LYS A 82 7.14 -0.77 -9.07
N ARG A 83 7.46 0.53 -9.12
CA ARG A 83 8.40 1.21 -8.21
C ARG A 83 8.04 0.97 -6.74
N VAL A 84 6.78 1.19 -6.36
CA VAL A 84 6.32 0.94 -4.98
C VAL A 84 6.54 -0.51 -4.58
N ARG A 85 6.21 -1.47 -5.44
CA ARG A 85 6.40 -2.90 -5.16
C ARG A 85 7.87 -3.24 -4.96
N GLU A 86 8.75 -2.67 -5.77
CA GLU A 86 10.21 -2.90 -5.73
C GLU A 86 10.88 -2.28 -4.50
N THR A 87 10.37 -1.15 -4.00
CA THR A 87 10.89 -0.48 -2.79
C THR A 87 10.58 -1.19 -1.47
N LEU A 88 9.71 -2.21 -1.47
CA LEU A 88 9.36 -2.93 -0.25
C LEU A 88 10.48 -3.89 0.19
N PRO A 89 10.64 -4.11 1.51
CA PRO A 89 11.60 -5.10 2.01
C PRO A 89 11.21 -6.52 1.57
N LEU A 90 12.15 -7.27 0.98
CA LEU A 90 11.93 -8.67 0.61
C LEU A 90 11.75 -9.57 1.85
N TRP A 91 12.54 -9.29 2.89
CA TRP A 91 12.49 -10.06 4.13
C TRP A 91 11.32 -9.63 4.97
N TYR A 92 10.63 -10.60 5.58
CA TYR A 92 9.42 -10.34 6.37
C TYR A 92 8.37 -9.55 5.60
N HIS A 93 8.34 -9.64 4.26
CA HIS A 93 7.46 -8.86 3.41
C HIS A 93 6.00 -8.95 3.88
N VAL A 94 5.36 -7.80 4.08
CA VAL A 94 4.03 -7.68 4.73
C VAL A 94 2.89 -8.33 3.96
N LYS A 95 3.09 -8.58 2.66
CA LYS A 95 2.12 -9.22 1.76
C LYS A 95 2.58 -10.57 1.25
N SER A 96 3.44 -11.25 2.02
CA SER A 96 3.83 -12.62 1.72
C SER A 96 3.02 -13.62 2.52
N ASP A 97 2.76 -14.79 1.93
CA ASP A 97 2.12 -15.88 2.63
C ASP A 97 2.95 -16.38 3.83
N GLN A 98 2.31 -17.05 4.80
CA GLN A 98 2.96 -17.48 6.04
C GLN A 98 4.10 -18.49 5.83
N SER A 99 4.10 -19.24 4.73
CA SER A 99 5.13 -20.24 4.42
C SER A 99 6.48 -19.60 4.04
N ALA A 100 6.50 -18.33 3.63
CA ALA A 100 7.74 -17.57 3.39
C ALA A 100 8.64 -17.53 4.65
N LYS A 101 8.05 -17.58 5.84
CA LYS A 101 8.78 -17.60 7.13
C LYS A 101 9.78 -18.75 7.24
N LYS A 102 9.49 -19.90 6.60
CA LYS A 102 10.38 -21.06 6.59
C LYS A 102 11.64 -20.81 5.75
N LEU A 103 11.52 -20.04 4.68
CA LEU A 103 12.61 -19.73 3.76
C LEU A 103 13.62 -18.77 4.37
N TYR A 104 13.20 -17.82 5.22
CA TYR A 104 14.10 -16.81 5.78
C TYR A 104 15.29 -17.40 6.58
N LYS A 105 15.14 -18.62 7.10
CA LYS A 105 16.13 -19.29 7.96
C LYS A 105 17.12 -20.19 7.19
N THR A 106 16.88 -20.43 5.89
CA THR A 106 17.68 -21.36 5.10
C THR A 106 19.10 -20.82 4.89
N ARG A 107 20.06 -21.72 4.59
CA ARG A 107 21.45 -21.33 4.26
C ARG A 107 21.50 -20.38 3.06
N PRO A 108 20.77 -20.61 1.95
CA PRO A 108 20.69 -19.66 0.85
C PRO A 108 20.16 -18.30 1.26
N ALA A 109 19.11 -18.23 2.09
CA ALA A 109 18.59 -16.95 2.58
C ALA A 109 19.62 -16.16 3.40
N LYS A 110 20.42 -16.84 4.24
CA LYS A 110 21.54 -16.21 4.96
C LYS A 110 22.63 -15.71 4.00
N CYS A 111 22.93 -16.48 2.96
CA CYS A 111 23.87 -16.07 1.91
C CYS A 111 23.38 -14.82 1.17
N LEU A 112 22.11 -14.82 0.75
CA LEU A 112 21.46 -13.71 0.06
C LEU A 112 21.54 -12.39 0.84
N ARG A 113 21.38 -12.43 2.16
CA ARG A 113 21.53 -11.22 3.00
C ARG A 113 22.98 -10.80 3.18
N LYS A 114 23.85 -11.72 3.57
CA LYS A 114 25.21 -11.37 4.03
C LYS A 114 26.24 -11.20 2.92
N LYS A 115 26.05 -11.92 1.82
CA LYS A 115 26.97 -11.92 0.68
C LYS A 115 26.39 -11.15 -0.50
N HIS A 116 25.15 -11.44 -0.87
CA HIS A 116 24.52 -10.75 -2.00
C HIS A 116 23.88 -9.40 -1.62
N HIS A 117 23.85 -9.07 -0.33
CA HIS A 117 23.27 -7.82 0.19
C HIS A 117 21.82 -7.54 -0.24
N VAL A 118 21.05 -8.59 -0.55
CA VAL A 118 19.64 -8.49 -0.94
C VAL A 118 18.83 -7.97 0.25
N LYS A 119 18.13 -6.85 0.08
CA LYS A 119 17.28 -6.23 1.10
C LYS A 119 15.87 -5.98 0.58
N LEU A 120 15.77 -5.39 -0.61
CA LEU A 120 14.53 -4.98 -1.25
C LEU A 120 14.04 -6.03 -2.24
N VAL A 121 12.77 -5.90 -2.62
CA VAL A 121 12.20 -6.66 -3.73
C VAL A 121 12.94 -6.34 -5.04
N GLU A 122 13.38 -5.09 -5.22
CA GLU A 122 14.22 -4.67 -6.36
C GLU A 122 15.52 -5.46 -6.48
N ASP A 123 16.24 -5.67 -5.37
CA ASP A 123 17.49 -6.43 -5.37
C ASP A 123 17.27 -7.88 -5.87
N ALA A 124 16.14 -8.46 -5.49
CA ALA A 124 15.74 -9.79 -5.90
C ALA A 124 15.37 -9.85 -7.39
N THR A 125 14.57 -8.89 -7.88
CA THR A 125 14.19 -8.84 -9.30
C THR A 125 15.40 -8.60 -10.19
N ASN A 126 16.31 -7.71 -9.80
CA ASN A 126 17.57 -7.45 -10.50
C ASN A 126 18.45 -8.71 -10.56
N LEU A 127 18.61 -9.43 -9.45
CA LEU A 127 19.39 -10.67 -9.45
C LEU A 127 18.74 -11.73 -10.35
N LEU A 128 17.43 -11.93 -10.25
CA LEU A 128 16.69 -12.92 -11.05
C LEU A 128 16.73 -12.58 -12.55
N GLY A 129 16.58 -11.31 -12.91
CA GLY A 129 16.67 -10.83 -14.28
C GLY A 129 18.09 -10.95 -14.87
N SER A 130 19.12 -11.02 -14.03
CA SER A 130 20.50 -11.21 -14.48
C SER A 130 20.86 -12.66 -14.77
N VAL A 131 19.99 -13.64 -14.48
CA VAL A 131 20.26 -15.07 -14.69
C VAL A 131 20.25 -15.39 -16.18
N SER A 132 21.38 -15.89 -16.69
CA SER A 132 21.51 -16.26 -18.10
C SER A 132 20.61 -17.43 -18.50
N GLU A 133 20.14 -17.46 -19.75
CA GLU A 133 19.28 -18.52 -20.30
C GLU A 133 19.91 -19.92 -20.24
N ASN A 134 21.24 -20.00 -20.34
CA ASN A 134 21.98 -21.26 -20.24
C ASN A 134 22.22 -21.76 -18.81
N HIS A 135 21.59 -21.13 -17.81
CA HIS A 135 21.69 -21.54 -16.40
C HIS A 135 21.30 -23.00 -16.19
N GLN A 136 22.03 -23.68 -15.30
CA GLN A 136 21.85 -25.09 -15.00
C GLN A 136 21.58 -25.28 -13.51
N PRO A 137 20.71 -26.22 -13.12
CA PRO A 137 20.30 -26.44 -11.72
C PRO A 137 21.34 -27.18 -10.88
N ILE A 138 22.59 -26.72 -10.92
CA ILE A 138 23.74 -27.34 -10.25
C ILE A 138 24.59 -26.27 -9.55
N ALA A 139 25.30 -26.65 -8.48
CA ALA A 139 26.18 -25.74 -7.74
C ALA A 139 27.31 -25.16 -8.62
N GLY A 140 27.84 -25.98 -9.52
CA GLY A 140 28.93 -25.64 -10.43
C GLY A 140 28.52 -24.98 -11.75
N CYS A 141 27.30 -24.43 -11.86
CA CYS A 141 26.81 -23.86 -13.12
C CYS A 141 27.80 -22.85 -13.72
N THR A 142 28.15 -23.02 -15.00
CA THR A 142 29.18 -22.23 -15.68
C THR A 142 28.64 -20.96 -16.37
N CYS A 143 27.36 -20.63 -16.19
CA CYS A 143 26.77 -19.40 -16.71
C CYS A 143 27.44 -18.16 -16.10
N GLU A 144 27.36 -17.05 -16.83
CA GLU A 144 28.07 -15.81 -16.47
C GLU A 144 27.63 -15.28 -15.11
N THR A 145 26.32 -15.30 -14.84
CA THR A 145 25.74 -14.89 -13.55
C THR A 145 26.32 -15.72 -12.41
N CYS A 146 26.29 -17.05 -12.52
CA CYS A 146 26.77 -17.93 -11.45
C CYS A 146 28.29 -17.81 -11.24
N LYS A 147 29.07 -17.58 -12.30
CA LYS A 147 30.51 -17.28 -12.17
C LYS A 147 30.73 -15.99 -11.39
N LYS A 148 30.04 -14.90 -11.74
CA LYS A 148 30.12 -13.61 -11.03
C LYS A 148 29.74 -13.76 -9.56
N LEU A 149 28.66 -14.48 -9.25
CA LEU A 149 28.23 -14.70 -7.87
C LEU A 149 29.22 -15.53 -7.04
N ARG A 150 29.88 -16.53 -7.65
CA ARG A 150 30.92 -17.29 -6.96
C ARG A 150 32.20 -16.48 -6.75
N MET A 151 32.64 -15.74 -7.76
CA MET A 151 33.93 -15.03 -7.72
C MET A 151 33.84 -13.70 -6.97
N GLY A 152 32.81 -12.90 -7.23
CA GLY A 152 32.59 -11.60 -6.58
C GLY A 152 32.07 -11.75 -5.15
N GLU A 153 30.89 -12.35 -5.01
CA GLU A 153 30.18 -12.44 -3.71
C GLU A 153 30.62 -13.64 -2.85
N LYS A 154 31.57 -14.46 -3.33
CA LYS A 154 31.99 -15.70 -2.66
C LYS A 154 30.80 -16.63 -2.34
N CYS A 155 29.78 -16.65 -3.20
CA CYS A 155 28.59 -17.49 -3.02
C CYS A 155 28.94 -18.97 -3.29
N PRO A 156 28.72 -19.91 -2.36
CA PRO A 156 29.08 -21.31 -2.58
C PRO A 156 28.08 -22.06 -3.49
N HIS A 157 26.80 -21.68 -3.46
CA HIS A 157 25.72 -22.36 -4.18
C HIS A 157 24.77 -21.34 -4.85
N PRO A 158 25.17 -20.72 -5.97
CA PRO A 158 24.36 -19.69 -6.62
C PRO A 158 22.97 -20.17 -7.03
N HIS A 159 22.84 -21.40 -7.52
CA HIS A 159 21.55 -21.96 -7.92
C HIS A 159 20.55 -21.98 -6.76
N GLU A 160 20.96 -22.43 -5.57
CA GLU A 160 20.08 -22.44 -4.39
C GLU A 160 19.65 -21.04 -3.95
N CYS A 161 20.53 -20.05 -4.12
CA CYS A 161 20.21 -18.65 -3.83
C CYS A 161 19.17 -18.11 -4.83
N ILE A 162 19.36 -18.37 -6.12
CA ILE A 162 18.43 -17.99 -7.20
C ILE A 162 17.04 -18.63 -6.96
N THR A 163 16.98 -19.94 -6.69
CA THR A 163 15.70 -20.62 -6.46
C THR A 163 15.02 -20.17 -5.17
N THR A 164 15.78 -19.86 -4.13
CA THR A 164 15.24 -19.28 -2.89
C THR A 164 14.63 -17.90 -3.14
N LEU A 165 15.29 -17.03 -3.93
CA LEU A 165 14.73 -15.73 -4.30
C LEU A 165 13.47 -15.84 -5.14
N ALA A 166 13.48 -16.68 -6.17
CA ALA A 166 12.30 -16.92 -7.00
C ALA A 166 11.12 -17.40 -6.14
N SER A 167 11.39 -18.30 -5.19
CA SER A 167 10.38 -18.78 -4.23
C SER A 167 9.88 -17.69 -3.29
N LEU A 168 10.73 -16.75 -2.86
CA LEU A 168 10.31 -15.62 -2.02
C LEU A 168 9.41 -14.64 -2.79
N ILE A 169 9.80 -14.28 -4.02
CA ILE A 169 9.01 -13.40 -4.89
C ILE A 169 7.66 -14.02 -5.23
N TYR A 170 7.63 -15.32 -5.57
CA TYR A 170 6.39 -16.03 -5.88
C TYR A 170 5.39 -16.03 -4.71
N LYS A 171 5.87 -15.94 -3.47
CA LYS A 171 5.04 -15.91 -2.26
C LYS A 171 4.46 -14.54 -1.94
N ILE A 172 4.83 -13.50 -2.68
CA ILE A 172 4.24 -12.17 -2.56
C ILE A 172 2.88 -12.18 -3.29
N GLU A 173 1.84 -11.68 -2.63
CA GLU A 173 0.51 -11.49 -3.21
C GLU A 173 0.60 -10.82 -4.60
N PRO A 174 -0.16 -11.26 -5.62
CA PRO A 174 -0.05 -10.75 -6.99
C PRO A 174 -0.15 -9.22 -7.11
N LYS A 175 -1.01 -8.58 -6.32
CA LYS A 175 -1.15 -7.11 -6.27
C LYS A 175 0.15 -6.39 -5.90
N TRP A 176 0.99 -7.03 -5.11
CA TRP A 176 2.24 -6.48 -4.59
C TRP A 176 3.48 -7.08 -5.25
N ASN A 177 3.31 -8.06 -6.14
CA ASN A 177 4.40 -8.70 -6.85
C ASN A 177 4.82 -7.85 -8.07
N PRO A 178 6.10 -7.47 -8.21
CA PRO A 178 6.58 -6.68 -9.34
C PRO A 178 6.51 -7.40 -10.68
N ASN A 179 6.47 -8.74 -10.68
CA ASN A 179 6.42 -9.56 -11.90
C ASN A 179 4.98 -9.78 -12.39
N THR A 180 3.97 -9.37 -11.63
CA THR A 180 2.58 -9.46 -12.09
C THR A 180 2.26 -8.27 -12.98
N GLU A 181 1.90 -8.56 -14.24
CA GLU A 181 1.36 -7.57 -15.16
C GLU A 181 0.15 -6.88 -14.50
N THR A 182 0.24 -5.56 -14.33
CA THR A 182 -0.95 -4.77 -14.07
C THR A 182 -1.83 -4.90 -15.29
N VAL A 183 -3.08 -5.33 -15.14
CA VAL A 183 -4.09 -5.20 -16.20
C VAL A 183 -4.21 -3.71 -16.54
N THR A 184 -3.40 -3.24 -17.47
CA THR A 184 -3.61 -1.98 -18.16
C THR A 184 -4.76 -2.26 -19.10
N GLN A 185 -5.90 -1.63 -18.82
CA GLN A 185 -6.93 -1.44 -19.84
C GLN A 185 -6.27 -0.85 -21.10
N PRO A 186 -6.81 -1.14 -22.31
CA PRO A 186 -6.21 -0.73 -23.56
C PRO A 186 -5.91 0.79 -23.61
N PRO A 187 -4.98 1.22 -24.48
CA PRO A 187 -4.38 2.56 -24.49
C PRO A 187 -5.35 3.75 -24.67
N ASN A 188 -6.64 3.50 -24.88
CA ASN A 188 -7.64 4.54 -25.07
C ASN A 188 -8.15 5.16 -23.75
N ALA A 189 -7.64 4.72 -22.61
CA ALA A 189 -7.78 5.44 -21.35
C ALA A 189 -6.46 6.11 -20.97
N THR A 190 -5.92 6.96 -21.86
CA THR A 190 -5.07 8.07 -21.42
C THR A 190 -5.94 9.02 -20.60
N GLY A 191 -6.21 8.62 -19.36
CA GLY A 191 -6.32 9.56 -18.25
C GLY A 191 -4.92 10.11 -18.00
N GLU A 192 -4.33 10.76 -19.02
CA GLU A 192 -3.47 11.89 -18.70
C GLU A 192 -4.30 12.76 -17.78
N ASP A 193 -3.65 13.27 -16.74
CA ASP A 193 -4.13 14.27 -15.82
C ASP A 193 -4.63 15.45 -16.68
N ARG A 194 -5.83 15.34 -17.26
CA ARG A 194 -6.55 16.41 -17.93
C ARG A 194 -6.97 17.30 -16.79
N ARG A 195 -5.99 18.06 -16.31
CA ARG A 195 -6.24 19.41 -15.82
C ARG A 195 -7.00 20.05 -16.97
N THR A 196 -8.30 20.17 -16.79
CA THR A 196 -9.03 21.20 -17.50
C THR A 196 -8.28 22.50 -17.27
N GLU A 197 -8.28 23.39 -18.27
CA GLU A 197 -7.69 24.72 -18.12
C GLU A 197 -8.29 25.49 -16.92
N ASP A 198 -9.42 25.01 -16.40
CA ASP A 198 -10.03 25.38 -15.13
C ASP A 198 -9.48 24.55 -13.95
N GLU A 199 -8.74 25.18 -13.04
CA GLU A 199 -8.16 24.58 -11.82
C GLU A 199 -9.20 24.04 -10.80
N GLU A 200 -10.50 24.26 -11.04
CA GLU A 200 -11.60 23.93 -10.14
C GLU A 200 -12.16 22.50 -10.32
N GLU A 201 -11.97 21.86 -11.48
CA GLU A 201 -12.52 20.53 -11.76
C GLU A 201 -11.45 19.44 -11.63
N ARG A 202 -11.70 18.45 -10.74
CA ARG A 202 -10.81 17.29 -10.54
C ARG A 202 -11.46 16.02 -11.06
N ILE A 203 -10.89 15.45 -12.11
CA ILE A 203 -11.32 14.15 -12.63
C ILE A 203 -10.76 13.05 -11.72
N PHE A 204 -11.64 12.23 -11.14
CA PHE A 204 -11.21 11.08 -10.37
C PHE A 204 -10.72 9.96 -11.29
N ASP A 205 -9.40 9.78 -11.39
CA ASP A 205 -8.82 8.65 -12.09
C ASP A 205 -8.84 7.38 -11.23
N LYS A 206 -9.78 6.49 -11.53
CA LYS A 206 -9.90 5.15 -10.92
C LYS A 206 -8.66 4.26 -11.14
N ASN A 207 -7.85 4.56 -12.15
CA ASN A 207 -6.66 3.80 -12.51
C ASN A 207 -5.37 4.41 -11.93
N ASN A 208 -5.47 5.52 -11.18
CA ASN A 208 -4.30 6.23 -10.68
C ASN A 208 -3.39 5.29 -9.88
N LYS A 209 -2.14 5.20 -10.32
CA LYS A 209 -1.14 4.34 -9.68
C LYS A 209 -0.60 5.05 -8.46
N THR A 210 -0.57 4.36 -7.33
CA THR A 210 0.19 4.84 -6.17
C THR A 210 1.68 4.73 -6.51
N THR A 211 2.34 5.87 -6.68
CA THR A 211 3.75 5.98 -7.13
C THR A 211 4.73 6.09 -5.97
N GLU A 212 4.27 6.51 -4.79
CA GLU A 212 5.10 6.68 -3.61
C GLU A 212 4.69 5.74 -2.47
N LEU A 213 5.69 5.28 -1.70
CA LEU A 213 5.47 4.35 -0.60
C LEU A 213 4.64 4.99 0.53
N LYS A 214 4.85 6.28 0.83
CA LYS A 214 4.10 6.98 1.90
C LYS A 214 2.59 6.95 1.67
N ASP A 215 2.15 7.03 0.40
CA ASP A 215 0.74 7.10 0.01
C ASP A 215 0.03 5.75 0.07
N THR A 216 0.82 4.67 0.21
CA THR A 216 0.31 3.32 0.47
C THR A 216 -0.03 3.08 1.93
N ILE A 217 0.41 3.94 2.85
CA ILE A 217 0.14 3.76 4.28
C ILE A 217 -1.24 4.35 4.58
N LYS A 218 -2.16 3.49 5.03
CA LYS A 218 -3.52 3.89 5.39
C LYS A 218 -3.73 3.73 6.88
N ILE A 219 -4.32 4.76 7.50
CA ILE A 219 -4.94 4.67 8.81
C ILE A 219 -6.35 4.11 8.65
N PHE A 220 -6.92 3.54 9.71
CA PHE A 220 -8.19 2.83 9.67
C PHE A 220 -8.22 1.73 8.60
N GLY A 221 -7.08 1.06 8.37
CA GLY A 221 -7.02 -0.03 7.41
C GLY A 221 -8.10 -1.06 7.75
N THR A 222 -9.04 -1.29 6.86
CA THR A 222 -10.05 -2.34 7.05
C THR A 222 -9.35 -3.71 7.02
N ASN A 223 -9.84 -4.69 7.78
CA ASN A 223 -9.43 -6.09 7.60
C ASN A 223 -10.05 -6.62 6.29
N GLU A 224 -9.63 -6.06 5.16
CA GLU A 224 -10.15 -6.41 3.86
C GLU A 224 -9.56 -7.75 3.38
N ASN A 225 -10.20 -8.82 3.81
CA ASN A 225 -10.23 -10.10 3.08
C ASN A 225 -11.19 -10.04 1.87
N LYS A 226 -11.51 -8.85 1.35
CA LYS A 226 -12.49 -8.68 0.27
C LYS A 226 -11.97 -7.72 -0.80
N THR A 227 -11.03 -8.23 -1.59
CA THR A 227 -10.92 -8.15 -3.06
C THR A 227 -9.43 -8.23 -3.44
N ASN A 228 -8.92 -9.46 -3.45
CA ASN A 228 -7.63 -9.79 -4.09
C ASN A 228 -7.76 -9.89 -5.62
N GLU A 229 -8.95 -9.67 -6.16
CA GLU A 229 -9.19 -9.69 -7.60
C GLU A 229 -9.08 -8.27 -8.17
N PRO A 230 -8.38 -8.10 -9.30
CA PRO A 230 -8.52 -6.92 -10.13
C PRO A 230 -10.02 -6.72 -10.37
N ARG A 231 -10.57 -5.60 -9.92
CA ARG A 231 -11.96 -5.26 -10.17
C ARG A 231 -12.10 -5.11 -11.68
N THR A 232 -12.62 -6.13 -12.36
CA THR A 232 -12.85 -6.08 -13.79
C THR A 232 -13.75 -4.86 -14.03
N PRO A 233 -13.33 -3.88 -14.85
CA PRO A 233 -14.21 -2.77 -15.18
C PRO A 233 -15.50 -3.37 -15.76
N PRO A 234 -16.69 -2.87 -15.39
CA PRO A 234 -17.89 -3.24 -16.11
C PRO A 234 -17.67 -2.97 -17.61
N PRO A 235 -18.20 -3.82 -18.51
CA PRO A 235 -18.02 -3.63 -19.94
C PRO A 235 -18.39 -2.20 -20.32
N GLN A 236 -17.47 -1.51 -21.00
CA GLN A 236 -17.74 -0.19 -21.56
C GLN A 236 -18.82 -0.38 -22.63
N HIS A 237 -20.04 0.04 -22.30
CA HIS A 237 -21.12 0.06 -23.27
C HIS A 237 -20.90 1.25 -24.20
N THR A 238 -20.46 0.97 -25.42
CA THR A 238 -20.07 1.95 -26.45
C THR A 238 -21.25 2.67 -27.11
N ASN A 239 -22.41 2.85 -26.47
CA ASN A 239 -23.58 3.42 -27.16
C ASN A 239 -24.70 4.02 -26.27
N ALA A 240 -24.42 4.47 -25.04
CA ALA A 240 -25.36 5.32 -24.32
C ALA A 240 -24.88 6.77 -24.43
N GLN A 241 -25.76 7.71 -24.80
CA GLN A 241 -25.47 9.15 -24.71
C GLN A 241 -24.80 9.43 -23.36
N GLU A 242 -23.58 9.97 -23.40
CA GLU A 242 -22.79 10.31 -22.22
C GLU A 242 -23.50 11.42 -21.43
N THR A 243 -24.49 11.07 -20.61
CA THR A 243 -25.15 12.02 -19.71
C THR A 243 -24.39 12.06 -18.41
N THR A 244 -23.40 12.94 -18.30
CA THR A 244 -22.79 13.28 -17.01
C THR A 244 -23.86 13.83 -16.08
N THR A 245 -24.07 13.20 -14.93
CA THR A 245 -24.97 13.71 -13.90
C THR A 245 -24.20 14.70 -13.04
N THR A 246 -24.68 15.93 -12.93
CA THR A 246 -24.12 16.91 -11.98
C THR A 246 -24.95 16.91 -10.70
N VAL A 247 -24.28 16.89 -9.55
CA VAL A 247 -24.90 17.01 -8.22
C VAL A 247 -24.12 18.02 -7.39
N TYR A 248 -24.85 18.89 -6.71
CA TYR A 248 -24.32 19.82 -5.73
C TYR A 248 -24.52 19.19 -4.35
N THR A 249 -23.44 19.07 -3.58
CA THR A 249 -23.45 18.51 -2.24
C THR A 249 -23.06 19.56 -1.23
N ASP A 250 -23.66 19.50 -0.05
CA ASP A 250 -23.35 20.39 1.07
C ASP A 250 -23.58 19.66 2.40
N GLY A 251 -22.84 20.05 3.42
CA GLY A 251 -23.05 19.66 4.80
C GLY A 251 -23.33 20.88 5.66
N ALA A 252 -24.38 20.81 6.48
CA ALA A 252 -24.71 21.88 7.42
C ALA A 252 -24.70 21.34 8.84
N CYS A 253 -24.18 22.12 9.79
CA CYS A 253 -24.07 21.71 11.17
C CYS A 253 -24.41 22.84 12.14
N ASN A 254 -25.41 22.62 12.99
CA ASN A 254 -25.74 23.50 14.11
C ASN A 254 -24.90 23.13 15.34
N ASN A 255 -24.48 24.13 16.12
CA ASN A 255 -23.69 23.99 17.35
C ASN A 255 -22.42 23.15 17.16
N ASN A 256 -21.74 23.29 16.01
CA ASN A 256 -20.59 22.48 15.63
C ASN A 256 -19.50 22.50 16.72
N GLY A 257 -19.21 21.33 17.30
CA GLY A 257 -18.21 21.17 18.36
C GLY A 257 -18.77 21.05 19.78
N GLU A 258 -20.10 21.15 19.94
CA GLU A 258 -20.79 21.00 21.23
C GLU A 258 -21.50 19.64 21.38
N GLU A 259 -21.89 19.26 22.60
CA GLU A 259 -22.64 18.02 22.83
C GLU A 259 -24.03 18.01 22.13
N THR A 260 -24.58 19.19 21.83
CA THR A 260 -25.87 19.35 21.15
C THR A 260 -25.75 19.40 19.62
N THR A 261 -24.57 19.10 19.08
CA THR A 261 -24.29 19.20 17.64
C THR A 261 -25.30 18.40 16.81
N ALA A 262 -25.88 19.05 15.81
CA ALA A 262 -26.77 18.41 14.85
C ALA A 262 -26.35 18.77 13.43
N ALA A 263 -25.96 17.76 12.65
CA ALA A 263 -25.53 17.90 11.26
C ALA A 263 -26.52 17.26 10.28
N GLY A 264 -26.56 17.80 9.08
CA GLY A 264 -27.30 17.30 7.93
C GLY A 264 -26.45 17.33 6.66
N SER A 265 -26.90 16.56 5.67
CA SER A 265 -26.32 16.48 4.33
C SER A 265 -27.37 16.83 3.31
N GLY A 266 -27.01 17.63 2.30
CA GLY A 266 -27.85 17.97 1.16
C GLY A 266 -27.26 17.44 -0.16
N MET A 267 -28.13 16.97 -1.05
CA MET A 267 -27.82 16.67 -2.46
C MET A 267 -28.86 17.37 -3.33
N TRP A 268 -28.40 18.20 -4.26
CA TRP A 268 -29.23 18.97 -5.17
C TRP A 268 -28.83 18.72 -6.63
N TYR A 269 -29.77 18.26 -7.44
CA TYR A 269 -29.61 17.94 -8.86
C TYR A 269 -30.26 18.98 -9.78
N GLY A 270 -31.15 19.83 -9.24
CA GLY A 270 -31.86 20.85 -10.01
C GLY A 270 -33.19 21.26 -9.38
N HIS A 271 -33.82 22.29 -9.92
CA HIS A 271 -35.14 22.72 -9.45
C HIS A 271 -36.19 21.62 -9.69
N ASN A 272 -36.95 21.27 -8.65
CA ASN A 272 -37.96 20.20 -8.66
C ASN A 272 -37.45 18.81 -9.08
N ASP A 273 -36.14 18.54 -9.02
CA ASP A 273 -35.61 17.22 -9.31
C ASP A 273 -35.96 16.24 -8.17
N PRO A 274 -36.63 15.11 -8.44
CA PRO A 274 -37.05 14.16 -7.41
C PRO A 274 -35.88 13.45 -6.72
N ARG A 275 -34.66 13.54 -7.27
CA ARG A 275 -33.43 13.01 -6.64
C ARG A 275 -32.89 13.94 -5.56
N ASN A 276 -33.34 15.19 -5.51
CA ASN A 276 -32.99 16.12 -4.44
C ASN A 276 -33.29 15.49 -3.08
N HIS A 277 -32.33 15.58 -2.16
CA HIS A 277 -32.45 14.87 -0.92
C HIS A 277 -31.66 15.53 0.21
N SER A 278 -32.27 15.57 1.39
CA SER A 278 -31.63 16.01 2.63
C SER A 278 -31.68 14.88 3.65
N VAL A 279 -30.58 14.61 4.33
CA VAL A 279 -30.46 13.56 5.35
C VAL A 279 -29.89 14.13 6.63
N ARG A 280 -30.53 13.83 7.76
CA ARG A 280 -29.96 14.12 9.08
C ARG A 280 -28.92 13.06 9.46
N LEU A 281 -27.78 13.49 9.98
CA LEU A 281 -26.76 12.57 10.48
C LEU A 281 -27.25 11.95 11.79
N ASN A 282 -27.13 10.63 11.90
CA ASN A 282 -27.60 9.86 13.06
C ASN A 282 -26.44 9.21 13.84
N HIS A 283 -25.20 9.60 13.59
CA HIS A 283 -24.02 9.11 14.32
C HIS A 283 -23.58 10.08 15.42
N LYS A 284 -22.75 9.60 16.35
CA LYS A 284 -22.31 10.37 17.54
C LYS A 284 -21.41 11.57 17.21
N ASN A 285 -20.54 11.45 16.21
CA ASN A 285 -19.55 12.49 15.89
C ASN A 285 -20.05 13.37 14.75
N GLN A 286 -21.01 14.25 15.03
CA GLN A 286 -21.58 15.16 14.02
C GLN A 286 -20.73 16.42 13.90
N SER A 287 -20.58 16.91 12.67
CA SER A 287 -19.85 18.12 12.30
C SER A 287 -20.22 18.50 10.86
N ASN A 288 -19.85 19.71 10.43
CA ASN A 288 -20.03 20.14 9.04
C ASN A 288 -19.38 19.16 8.06
N GLN A 289 -18.12 18.82 8.35
CA GLN A 289 -17.27 17.94 7.55
C GLN A 289 -17.86 16.53 7.41
N THR A 290 -18.45 15.98 8.47
CA THR A 290 -19.15 14.70 8.36
C THR A 290 -20.43 14.79 7.53
N GLY A 291 -21.09 15.96 7.53
CA GLY A 291 -22.25 16.25 6.68
C GLY A 291 -21.87 16.27 5.20
N GLU A 292 -20.82 17.02 4.85
CA GLU A 292 -20.27 17.10 3.49
C GLU A 292 -19.88 15.70 2.97
N LEU A 293 -19.07 14.97 3.73
CA LEU A 293 -18.63 13.61 3.35
C LEU A 293 -19.81 12.62 3.20
N THR A 294 -20.85 12.77 4.02
CA THR A 294 -22.05 11.93 3.93
C THR A 294 -22.86 12.26 2.68
N ALA A 295 -22.96 13.53 2.28
CA ALA A 295 -23.60 13.94 1.04
C ALA A 295 -22.89 13.32 -0.19
N ILE A 296 -21.57 13.46 -0.25
CA ILE A 296 -20.72 12.86 -1.31
C ILE A 296 -20.92 11.34 -1.36
N LEU A 297 -20.85 10.67 -0.21
CA LEU A 297 -21.02 9.21 -0.13
C LEU A 297 -22.39 8.75 -0.64
N LEU A 298 -23.46 9.47 -0.30
CA LEU A 298 -24.81 9.16 -0.76
C LEU A 298 -24.96 9.39 -2.26
N ALA A 299 -24.42 10.48 -2.79
CA ALA A 299 -24.41 10.77 -4.22
C ALA A 299 -23.74 9.64 -5.00
N VAL A 300 -22.53 9.24 -4.58
CA VAL A 300 -21.78 8.13 -5.21
C VAL A 300 -22.54 6.79 -5.11
N LYS A 301 -23.19 6.51 -3.98
CA LYS A 301 -23.95 5.26 -3.79
C LYS A 301 -25.23 5.19 -4.64
N ARG A 302 -25.85 6.33 -4.92
CA ARG A 302 -27.10 6.41 -5.69
C ARG A 302 -26.88 6.49 -7.20
N GLN A 303 -25.68 6.87 -7.62
CA GLN A 303 -25.33 7.01 -9.02
C GLN A 303 -25.37 5.67 -9.78
N PRO A 304 -26.00 5.60 -10.97
CA PRO A 304 -25.86 4.46 -11.86
C PRO A 304 -24.40 4.23 -12.28
N ARG A 305 -23.92 2.98 -12.25
CA ARG A 305 -22.52 2.65 -12.54
C ARG A 305 -22.06 2.93 -13.97
N ASN A 306 -22.99 3.19 -14.87
CA ASN A 306 -22.76 3.42 -16.30
C ASN A 306 -22.90 4.91 -16.69
N GLN A 307 -22.92 5.83 -15.71
CA GLN A 307 -23.03 7.27 -15.96
C GLN A 307 -21.96 8.01 -15.16
N ASP A 308 -21.31 8.98 -15.80
CA ASP A 308 -20.37 9.87 -15.13
C ASP A 308 -21.10 10.76 -14.11
N LEU A 309 -20.42 11.04 -13.00
CA LEU A 309 -20.92 11.88 -11.92
C LEU A 309 -19.95 13.02 -11.69
N ARG A 310 -20.42 14.25 -11.89
CA ARG A 310 -19.75 15.48 -11.48
C ARG A 310 -20.32 15.92 -10.14
N ILE A 311 -19.47 15.94 -9.11
CA ILE A 311 -19.84 16.40 -7.76
C ILE A 311 -19.28 17.81 -7.58
N ILE A 312 -20.14 18.75 -7.25
CA ILE A 312 -19.78 20.12 -6.90
C ILE A 312 -20.02 20.25 -5.39
N THR A 313 -18.98 20.57 -4.64
CA THR A 313 -18.99 20.68 -3.18
C THR A 313 -18.09 21.84 -2.78
N ASP A 314 -18.33 22.41 -1.60
CA ASP A 314 -17.50 23.44 -0.97
C ASP A 314 -16.16 22.93 -0.42
#